data_AF-A0A354WCE1-F1
#
_entry.id   AF-A0A354WCE1-F1
#
_cell.length_a   1.000
_cell.length_b   1.000
_cell.length_c   1.000
_cell.angle_alpha   90.00
_cell.angle_beta   90.00
_cell.angle_gamma   90.00
#
_symmetry.space_group_name_H-M   'P 1'
#
loop_
_entity.id
_entity.type
_entity.pdbx_description
1 polymer ?
#
loop_
_entity_poly.entity_id
_entity_poly.type
_entity_poly.pdbx_seq_one_letter_code
_entity_poly.pdbx_strand_id
1 'polypeptide(L)'
;MNSQSPITFDSTLASVLSHDFRVSSTTLGQVVAKNFAQNPNLPGVIVMDETRLLGMISRTKFREQMNTLQRENLYFNSPIQMLLDYLRIPPLLLDHNSKIADAVNSALNRSKELIYEPIVIVCENNIFRIIDAQVLLLAQNQILNHAQNIIQQQQSQIKQSFDAIKAEKNKIKKCSKYYQNQQELIKRNHQDFLKVKQQEIFETAQKITEINEDFLQISQLVITETNKSFSEIIAHTNSINSNTSHIQEISASISNDLESIHSACNLSSKILQQIRHLAVKGSIVAYQSQSPPQGFNQINLEINQMLNQILNINQQMNKLANHFKFHVHKLQDIAQNQSGISRSISLKLQRAEMVIKELKYLINNYNPNLIVLILEQAKSISPELIQPVVSNSENKLNSESNSEHLIWLIERTLKHRNDSPPS
;
A
#
# COMPACT_ATOMS: atom_id res chain seq x y z
N MET A 1 -13.45 -55.51 65.43
CA MET A 1 -13.67 -54.73 64.19
C MET A 1 -14.62 -53.60 64.52
N ASN A 2 -14.15 -52.37 64.64
CA ASN A 2 -15.00 -51.18 64.65
C ASN A 2 -14.41 -50.20 63.63
N SER A 3 -14.81 -50.37 62.38
CA SER A 3 -14.62 -49.40 61.31
C SER A 3 -15.45 -48.16 61.65
N GLN A 4 -14.90 -47.27 62.46
CA GLN A 4 -15.43 -45.92 62.62
C GLN A 4 -15.23 -45.20 61.29
N SER A 5 -16.34 -44.79 60.66
CA SER A 5 -16.32 -43.94 59.47
C SER A 5 -15.42 -42.73 59.71
N PRO A 6 -14.66 -42.27 58.70
CA PRO A 6 -13.77 -41.13 58.87
C PRO A 6 -14.58 -39.90 59.31
N ILE A 7 -14.20 -39.33 60.45
CA ILE A 7 -14.83 -38.14 61.01
C ILE A 7 -14.50 -36.94 60.12
N THR A 8 -15.54 -36.33 59.57
CA THR A 8 -15.51 -35.14 58.70
C THR A 8 -16.09 -33.92 59.43
N PHE A 9 -16.08 -32.75 58.79
CA PHE A 9 -16.61 -31.50 59.37
C PHE A 9 -18.09 -31.55 59.75
N ASP A 10 -18.87 -32.38 59.07
CA ASP A 10 -20.30 -32.53 59.30
C ASP A 10 -20.64 -33.72 60.20
N SER A 11 -19.61 -34.34 60.79
CA SER A 11 -19.80 -35.46 61.71
C SER A 11 -20.46 -35.01 63.01
N THR A 12 -21.48 -35.77 63.40
CA THR A 12 -22.30 -35.54 64.59
C THR A 12 -21.93 -36.53 65.69
N LEU A 13 -22.51 -36.38 66.88
CA LEU A 13 -22.32 -37.31 67.99
C LEU A 13 -22.72 -38.75 67.66
N ALA A 14 -23.56 -38.98 66.65
CA ALA A 14 -23.88 -40.31 66.13
C ALA A 14 -22.66 -41.08 65.58
N SER A 15 -21.63 -40.36 65.10
CA SER A 15 -20.40 -40.94 64.56
C SER A 15 -19.35 -41.26 65.63
N VAL A 16 -19.60 -40.84 66.88
CA VAL A 16 -18.69 -41.01 68.02
C VAL A 16 -19.07 -42.27 68.80
N LEU A 17 -18.08 -43.01 69.29
CA LEU A 17 -18.34 -44.21 70.11
C LEU A 17 -19.11 -43.82 71.38
N SER A 18 -20.31 -44.40 71.53
CA SER A 18 -21.19 -44.22 72.67
C SER A 18 -21.49 -45.55 73.34
N HIS A 19 -21.77 -45.51 74.64
CA HIS A 19 -22.03 -46.68 75.48
C HIS A 19 -23.49 -46.68 75.94
N ASP A 20 -24.11 -47.85 75.91
CA ASP A 20 -25.45 -48.09 76.43
C ASP A 20 -25.34 -48.82 77.78
N PHE A 21 -25.24 -48.05 78.87
CA PHE A 21 -25.27 -48.59 80.22
C PHE A 21 -26.28 -47.83 81.08
N ARG A 22 -27.52 -48.36 81.09
CA ARG A 22 -28.67 -47.82 81.79
C ARG A 22 -29.13 -48.80 82.88
N VAL A 23 -29.48 -48.29 84.05
CA VAL A 23 -29.99 -49.09 85.17
C VAL A 23 -31.21 -48.41 85.81
N SER A 24 -32.09 -49.19 86.45
CA SER A 24 -33.18 -48.62 87.26
C SER A 24 -32.62 -47.92 88.51
N SER A 25 -33.28 -46.86 88.97
CA SER A 25 -33.04 -46.15 90.23
C SER A 25 -32.92 -47.07 91.45
N THR A 26 -33.65 -48.20 91.43
CA THR A 26 -33.68 -49.23 92.49
C THR A 26 -32.52 -50.23 92.42
N THR A 27 -31.71 -50.20 91.36
CA THR A 27 -30.59 -51.12 91.16
C THR A 27 -29.55 -50.95 92.26
N LEU A 28 -29.12 -52.04 92.90
CA LEU A 28 -28.11 -51.98 93.96
C LEU A 28 -26.74 -51.53 93.42
N GLY A 29 -26.02 -50.68 94.16
CA GLY A 29 -24.71 -50.18 93.77
C GLY A 29 -23.69 -51.28 93.46
N GLN A 30 -23.76 -52.43 94.12
CA GLN A 30 -22.89 -53.58 93.83
C GLN A 30 -23.03 -54.12 92.39
N VAL A 31 -24.24 -54.05 91.81
CA VAL A 31 -24.50 -54.49 90.44
C VAL A 31 -23.84 -53.52 89.45
N VAL A 32 -23.90 -52.22 89.74
CA VAL A 32 -23.21 -51.18 88.96
C VAL A 32 -21.69 -51.35 89.06
N ALA A 33 -21.16 -51.61 90.27
CA ALA A 33 -19.74 -51.86 90.49
C ALA A 33 -19.23 -53.06 89.68
N LYS A 34 -19.97 -54.17 89.67
CA LYS A 34 -19.65 -55.36 88.88
C LYS A 34 -19.60 -55.06 87.38
N ASN A 35 -20.54 -54.28 86.86
CA ASN A 35 -20.55 -53.88 85.45
C ASN A 35 -19.37 -52.97 85.08
N PHE A 36 -18.98 -52.03 85.95
CA PHE A 36 -17.77 -51.22 85.76
C PHE A 36 -16.47 -52.04 85.83
N ALA A 37 -16.44 -53.10 86.63
CA ALA A 37 -15.30 -54.02 86.69
C ALA A 37 -15.20 -54.89 85.43
N GLN A 38 -16.34 -55.38 84.93
CA GLN A 38 -16.42 -56.22 83.73
C GLN A 38 -16.19 -55.44 82.43
N ASN A 39 -16.51 -54.14 82.41
CA ASN A 39 -16.38 -53.30 81.21
C ASN A 39 -15.52 -52.06 81.50
N PRO A 40 -14.18 -52.16 81.37
CA PRO A 40 -13.28 -51.06 81.67
C PRO A 40 -13.44 -49.80 80.80
N ASN A 41 -14.17 -49.87 79.69
CA ASN A 41 -14.40 -48.73 78.81
C ASN A 41 -15.70 -47.97 79.12
N LEU A 42 -16.51 -48.45 80.08
CA LEU A 42 -17.74 -47.74 80.45
C LEU A 42 -17.39 -46.41 81.15
N PRO A 43 -17.83 -45.27 80.58
CA PRO A 43 -17.49 -43.95 81.12
C PRO A 43 -18.35 -43.58 82.34
N GLY A 44 -19.52 -44.18 82.47
CA GLY A 44 -20.47 -43.91 83.55
C GLY A 44 -21.69 -44.81 83.44
N VAL A 45 -22.67 -44.59 84.31
CA VAL A 45 -23.97 -45.26 84.32
C VAL A 45 -25.09 -44.23 84.24
N ILE A 46 -26.07 -44.47 83.38
CA ILE A 46 -27.32 -43.69 83.33
C ILE A 46 -28.32 -44.31 84.30
N VAL A 47 -28.88 -43.48 85.18
CA VAL A 47 -29.90 -43.89 86.14
C VAL A 47 -31.27 -43.45 85.63
N MET A 48 -32.15 -44.42 85.46
CA MET A 48 -33.50 -44.26 84.92
C MET A 48 -34.55 -44.60 85.96
N ASP A 49 -35.67 -43.89 85.92
CA ASP A 49 -36.91 -44.32 86.55
C ASP A 49 -37.92 -44.60 85.44
N GLU A 50 -38.21 -45.87 85.20
CA GLU A 50 -38.91 -46.35 84.01
C GLU A 50 -38.31 -45.79 82.71
N THR A 51 -38.95 -44.79 82.11
CA THR A 51 -38.54 -44.11 80.87
C THR A 51 -37.93 -42.72 81.10
N ARG A 52 -37.92 -42.23 82.33
CA ARG A 52 -37.43 -40.91 82.72
C ARG A 52 -35.97 -40.97 83.13
N LEU A 53 -35.15 -40.11 82.53
CA LEU A 53 -33.77 -39.89 82.95
C LEU A 53 -33.75 -39.18 84.31
N LEU A 54 -33.16 -39.80 85.33
CA LEU A 54 -32.90 -39.15 86.61
C LEU A 54 -31.53 -38.47 86.64
N GLY A 55 -30.53 -39.09 86.01
CA GLY A 55 -29.19 -38.52 85.93
C GLY A 55 -28.14 -39.53 85.47
N MET A 56 -26.87 -39.15 85.62
CA MET A 56 -25.74 -39.98 85.24
C MET A 56 -24.66 -39.90 86.32
N ILE A 57 -24.06 -41.04 86.64
CA ILE A 57 -22.92 -41.12 87.56
C ILE A 57 -21.73 -41.59 86.74
N SER A 58 -20.69 -40.74 86.64
CA SER A 58 -19.46 -41.14 85.95
C SER A 58 -18.76 -42.24 86.73
N ARG A 59 -17.98 -43.06 86.03
CA ARG A 59 -17.16 -44.10 86.67
C ARG A 59 -16.18 -43.50 87.67
N THR A 60 -15.65 -42.32 87.37
CA THR A 60 -14.76 -41.57 88.25
C THR A 60 -15.48 -41.20 89.54
N LYS A 61 -16.65 -40.57 89.46
CA LYS A 61 -17.44 -40.17 90.64
C LYS A 61 -17.94 -41.36 91.45
N PHE A 62 -18.33 -42.44 90.77
CA PHE A 62 -18.67 -43.70 91.43
C PHE A 62 -17.48 -44.22 92.24
N ARG A 63 -16.30 -44.35 91.64
CA ARG A 63 -15.08 -44.81 92.31
C ARG A 63 -14.66 -43.89 93.46
N GLU A 64 -14.75 -42.58 93.27
CA GLU A 64 -14.46 -41.60 94.33
C GLU A 64 -15.26 -41.84 95.61
N GLN A 65 -16.52 -42.25 95.49
CA GLN A 65 -17.36 -42.56 96.64
C GLN A 65 -17.10 -43.95 97.22
N MET A 66 -16.50 -44.88 96.46
CA MET A 66 -16.14 -46.23 96.93
C MET A 66 -14.71 -46.30 97.52
N ASN A 67 -14.08 -45.16 97.79
CA ASN A 67 -12.70 -45.11 98.27
C ASN A 67 -12.51 -45.56 99.74
N THR A 68 -13.59 -45.83 100.49
CA THR A 68 -13.52 -46.34 101.86
C THR A 68 -14.52 -47.48 102.08
N LEU A 69 -14.15 -48.48 102.88
CA LEU A 69 -15.01 -49.63 103.22
C LEU A 69 -16.37 -49.22 103.79
N GLN A 70 -16.44 -48.11 104.53
CA GLN A 70 -17.70 -47.61 105.08
C GLN A 70 -18.65 -47.10 103.98
N ARG A 71 -18.15 -46.28 103.05
CA ARG A 71 -18.97 -45.75 101.95
C ARG A 71 -19.28 -46.83 100.91
N GLU A 72 -18.33 -47.73 100.67
CA GLU A 72 -18.53 -48.89 99.83
C GLU A 72 -19.70 -49.74 100.33
N ASN A 73 -19.67 -50.16 101.61
CA ASN A 73 -20.77 -50.93 102.20
C ASN A 73 -22.11 -50.18 102.20
N LEU A 74 -22.09 -48.86 102.39
CA LEU A 74 -23.29 -48.03 102.34
C LEU A 74 -23.92 -48.02 100.94
N TYR A 75 -23.13 -47.69 99.92
CA TYR A 75 -23.66 -47.49 98.56
C TYR A 75 -23.80 -48.80 97.78
N PHE A 76 -23.04 -49.85 98.09
CA PHE A 76 -23.19 -51.16 97.42
C PHE A 76 -24.50 -51.86 97.75
N ASN A 77 -24.94 -51.74 99.00
CA ASN A 77 -26.17 -52.35 99.50
C ASN A 77 -27.39 -51.42 99.39
N SER A 78 -27.22 -50.20 98.86
CA SER A 78 -28.29 -49.24 98.64
C SER A 78 -28.68 -49.16 97.16
N PRO A 79 -29.93 -48.74 96.85
CA PRO A 79 -30.31 -48.29 95.52
C PRO A 79 -29.34 -47.24 94.98
N ILE A 80 -28.97 -47.34 93.70
CA ILE A 80 -28.03 -46.42 93.03
C ILE A 80 -28.51 -44.97 93.08
N GLN A 81 -29.82 -44.74 93.19
CA GLN A 81 -30.42 -43.43 93.39
C GLN A 81 -29.85 -42.69 94.63
N MET A 82 -29.56 -43.39 95.73
CA MET A 82 -28.96 -42.76 96.92
C MET A 82 -27.62 -42.08 96.61
N LEU A 83 -26.82 -42.70 95.73
CA LEU A 83 -25.55 -42.14 95.30
C LEU A 83 -25.75 -40.97 94.33
N LEU A 84 -26.73 -41.07 93.43
CA LEU A 84 -27.10 -40.00 92.50
C LEU A 84 -27.52 -38.73 93.25
N ASP A 85 -28.40 -38.87 94.25
CA ASP A 85 -28.95 -37.78 95.05
C ASP A 85 -27.90 -37.11 95.95
N TYR A 86 -26.84 -37.85 96.30
CA TYR A 86 -25.68 -37.32 97.02
C TYR A 86 -24.76 -36.51 96.10
N LEU A 87 -24.45 -37.03 94.90
CA LEU A 87 -23.52 -36.39 93.96
C LEU A 87 -24.11 -35.11 93.34
N ARG A 88 -25.41 -35.11 93.01
CA ARG A 88 -26.13 -33.96 92.41
C ARG A 88 -25.42 -33.32 91.21
N ILE A 89 -24.77 -34.15 90.39
CA ILE A 89 -24.10 -33.68 89.17
C ILE A 89 -25.11 -33.69 88.03
N PRO A 90 -25.47 -32.52 87.46
CA PRO A 90 -26.37 -32.50 86.31
C PRO A 90 -25.66 -33.08 85.08
N PRO A 91 -26.26 -34.06 84.37
CA PRO A 91 -25.70 -34.56 83.12
C PRO A 91 -25.77 -33.48 82.05
N LEU A 92 -24.73 -33.36 81.22
CA LEU A 92 -24.82 -32.60 79.98
C LEU A 92 -25.59 -33.45 78.98
N LEU A 93 -26.76 -32.98 78.55
CA LEU A 93 -27.63 -33.64 77.59
C LEU A 93 -27.50 -32.98 76.21
N LEU A 94 -27.14 -33.77 75.21
CA LEU A 94 -27.03 -33.32 73.82
C LEU A 94 -27.80 -34.24 72.89
N ASP A 95 -28.34 -33.70 71.80
CA ASP A 95 -28.95 -34.51 70.74
C ASP A 95 -27.86 -35.29 69.99
N HIS A 96 -28.13 -36.54 69.60
CA HIS A 96 -27.16 -37.34 68.84
C HIS A 96 -26.78 -36.73 67.47
N ASN A 97 -27.61 -35.83 66.92
CA ASN A 97 -27.35 -35.06 65.70
C ASN A 97 -26.54 -33.78 65.93
N SER A 98 -26.20 -33.45 67.17
CA SER A 98 -25.34 -32.31 67.47
C SER A 98 -23.97 -32.50 66.80
N LYS A 99 -23.40 -31.44 66.22
CA LYS A 99 -22.05 -31.51 65.66
C LYS A 99 -21.04 -31.77 66.77
N ILE A 100 -19.98 -32.52 66.45
CA ILE A 100 -18.90 -32.84 67.40
C ILE A 100 -18.28 -31.56 67.98
N ALA A 101 -18.03 -30.55 67.14
CA ALA A 101 -17.45 -29.28 67.58
C ALA A 101 -18.33 -28.55 68.61
N ASP A 102 -19.65 -28.53 68.37
CA ASP A 102 -20.60 -27.90 69.29
C ASP A 102 -20.66 -28.66 70.62
N ALA A 103 -20.66 -29.99 70.56
CA ALA A 103 -20.64 -30.84 71.75
C ALA A 103 -19.36 -30.68 72.59
N VAL A 104 -18.20 -30.56 71.94
CA VAL A 104 -16.92 -30.27 72.59
C VAL A 104 -16.97 -28.91 73.28
N ASN A 105 -17.47 -27.88 72.59
CA ASN A 105 -17.64 -26.55 73.17
C ASN A 105 -18.58 -26.58 74.38
N SER A 106 -19.71 -27.27 74.29
CA SER A 106 -20.63 -27.45 75.42
C SER A 106 -19.98 -28.18 76.60
N ALA A 107 -19.13 -29.17 76.35
CA ALA A 107 -18.40 -29.90 77.40
C ALA A 107 -17.32 -29.04 78.07
N LEU A 108 -16.51 -28.33 77.28
CA LEU A 108 -15.42 -27.48 77.77
C LEU A 108 -15.90 -26.22 78.49
N ASN A 109 -17.11 -25.74 78.17
CA ASN A 109 -17.74 -24.58 78.85
C ASN A 109 -18.37 -24.92 80.21
N ARG A 110 -18.32 -26.18 80.66
CA ARG A 110 -18.76 -26.57 82.01
C ARG A 110 -17.76 -26.06 83.07
N SER A 111 -18.16 -26.10 84.33
CA SER A 111 -17.22 -25.85 85.44
C SER A 111 -16.05 -26.83 85.38
N LYS A 112 -14.87 -26.41 85.85
CA LYS A 112 -13.61 -27.18 85.74
C LYS A 112 -13.72 -28.64 86.19
N GLU A 113 -14.53 -28.90 87.22
CA GLU A 113 -14.76 -30.24 87.78
C GLU A 113 -15.60 -31.15 86.88
N LEU A 114 -16.31 -30.59 85.90
CA LEU A 114 -17.27 -31.27 85.03
C LEU A 114 -16.83 -31.36 83.56
N ILE A 115 -15.71 -30.72 83.20
CA ILE A 115 -15.20 -30.69 81.81
C ILE A 115 -14.96 -32.11 81.26
N TYR A 116 -14.44 -32.99 82.12
CA TYR A 116 -14.14 -34.38 81.76
C TYR A 116 -15.22 -35.37 82.19
N GLU A 117 -16.33 -34.88 82.75
CA GLU A 117 -17.46 -35.75 83.04
C GLU A 117 -18.11 -36.20 81.71
N PRO A 118 -18.54 -37.47 81.61
CA PRO A 118 -19.18 -37.99 80.42
C PRO A 118 -20.42 -37.17 80.01
N ILE A 119 -20.77 -37.27 78.74
CA ILE A 119 -21.93 -36.59 78.17
C ILE A 119 -23.01 -37.63 77.90
N VAL A 120 -24.25 -37.28 78.21
CA VAL A 120 -25.41 -38.11 77.87
C VAL A 120 -25.95 -37.62 76.53
N ILE A 121 -26.05 -38.51 75.56
CA ILE A 121 -26.68 -38.22 74.28
C ILE A 121 -28.10 -38.77 74.24
N VAL A 122 -28.99 -37.99 73.65
CA VAL A 122 -30.38 -38.37 73.37
C VAL A 122 -30.43 -38.89 71.94
N CYS A 123 -30.59 -40.21 71.82
CA CYS A 123 -30.82 -40.90 70.56
C CYS A 123 -32.31 -40.88 70.20
N GLU A 124 -32.64 -41.33 69.00
CA GLU A 124 -34.03 -41.54 68.59
C GLU A 124 -34.79 -42.42 69.61
N ASN A 125 -36.11 -42.21 69.72
CA ASN A 125 -37.00 -42.91 70.66
C ASN A 125 -36.64 -42.72 72.15
N ASN A 126 -36.05 -41.59 72.51
CA ASN A 126 -35.69 -41.23 73.89
C ASN A 126 -34.70 -42.24 74.52
N ILE A 127 -33.85 -42.84 73.70
CA ILE A 127 -32.79 -43.75 74.15
C ILE A 127 -31.58 -42.92 74.57
N PHE A 128 -31.12 -43.11 75.80
CA PHE A 128 -29.96 -42.40 76.33
C PHE A 128 -28.69 -43.24 76.20
N ARG A 129 -27.60 -42.63 75.72
CA ARG A 129 -26.27 -43.24 75.69
C ARG A 129 -25.23 -42.30 76.29
N ILE A 130 -24.06 -42.82 76.62
CA ILE A 130 -22.97 -42.06 77.25
C ILE A 130 -21.77 -41.99 76.33
N ILE A 131 -21.24 -40.79 76.13
CA ILE A 131 -19.98 -40.53 75.44
C ILE A 131 -18.92 -40.11 76.46
N ASP A 132 -17.74 -40.71 76.35
CA ASP A 132 -16.57 -40.32 77.12
C ASP A 132 -15.98 -39.01 76.56
N ALA A 133 -15.65 -38.06 77.44
CA ALA A 133 -15.08 -36.77 77.05
C ALA A 133 -13.76 -36.91 76.25
N GLN A 134 -12.93 -37.91 76.57
CA GLN A 134 -11.69 -38.20 75.84
C GLN A 134 -11.98 -38.62 74.40
N VAL A 135 -12.98 -39.49 74.19
CA VAL A 135 -13.37 -39.94 72.85
C VAL A 135 -13.89 -38.76 72.01
N LEU A 136 -14.67 -37.87 72.63
CA LEU A 136 -15.17 -36.67 71.98
C LEU A 136 -14.04 -35.70 71.60
N LEU A 137 -13.05 -35.48 72.47
CA LEU A 137 -11.89 -34.62 72.18
C LEU A 137 -10.98 -35.22 71.10
N LEU A 138 -10.81 -36.54 71.06
CA LEU A 138 -10.10 -37.23 69.98
C LEU A 138 -10.80 -37.03 68.63
N ALA A 139 -12.13 -37.12 68.60
CA ALA A 139 -12.92 -36.84 67.41
C ALA A 139 -12.73 -35.40 66.91
N GLN A 140 -12.70 -34.41 67.83
CA GLN A 140 -12.40 -33.03 67.48
C GLN A 140 -10.99 -32.85 66.90
N ASN A 141 -9.99 -33.53 67.48
CA ASN A 141 -8.62 -33.47 66.98
C ASN A 141 -8.52 -34.03 65.55
N GLN A 142 -9.25 -35.11 65.24
CA GLN A 142 -9.33 -35.66 63.89
C GLN A 142 -9.92 -34.64 62.89
N ILE A 143 -10.99 -33.94 63.26
CA ILE A 143 -11.59 -32.88 62.42
C ILE A 143 -10.57 -31.76 62.17
N LEU A 144 -9.87 -31.30 63.21
CA LEU A 144 -8.86 -30.23 63.08
C LEU A 144 -7.69 -30.64 62.20
N ASN A 145 -7.18 -31.86 62.33
CA ASN A 145 -6.11 -32.37 61.48
C ASN A 145 -6.56 -32.48 60.01
N HIS A 146 -7.80 -32.93 59.78
CA HIS A 146 -8.37 -32.99 58.44
C HIS A 146 -8.47 -31.58 57.81
N ALA A 147 -8.91 -30.59 58.59
CA ALA A 147 -8.96 -29.20 58.16
C ALA A 147 -7.59 -28.64 57.78
N GLN A 148 -6.60 -28.89 58.62
CA GLN A 148 -5.23 -28.43 58.39
C GLN A 148 -4.66 -29.02 57.08
N ASN A 149 -4.90 -30.31 56.83
CA ASN A 149 -4.45 -30.96 55.60
C ASN A 149 -5.10 -30.34 54.35
N ILE A 150 -6.41 -30.07 54.38
CA ILE A 150 -7.12 -29.43 53.26
C ILE A 150 -6.58 -28.02 53.02
N ILE A 151 -6.39 -27.22 54.07
CA ILE A 151 -5.85 -25.86 53.96
C ILE A 151 -4.46 -25.88 53.34
N GLN A 152 -3.58 -26.78 53.78
CA GLN A 152 -2.24 -26.92 53.21
C GLN A 152 -2.25 -27.32 51.74
N GLN A 153 -3.13 -28.25 51.35
CA GLN A 153 -3.30 -28.64 49.95
C GLN A 153 -3.75 -27.46 49.09
N GLN A 154 -4.76 -26.71 49.54
CA GLN A 154 -5.24 -25.52 48.84
C GLN A 154 -4.16 -24.45 48.71
N GLN A 155 -3.41 -24.18 49.77
CA GLN A 155 -2.29 -23.22 49.72
C GLN A 155 -1.22 -23.62 48.72
N SER A 156 -0.87 -24.92 48.65
CA SER A 156 0.08 -25.42 47.65
C SER A 156 -0.46 -25.24 46.23
N GLN A 157 -1.74 -25.53 45.98
CA GLN A 157 -2.36 -25.35 44.67
C GLN A 157 -2.40 -23.87 44.25
N ILE A 158 -2.77 -22.97 45.16
CA ILE A 158 -2.78 -21.52 44.92
C ILE A 158 -1.37 -21.02 44.58
N LYS A 159 -0.35 -21.50 45.31
CA LYS A 159 1.03 -21.12 45.03
C LYS A 159 1.49 -21.59 43.64
N GLN A 160 1.18 -22.84 43.28
CA GLN A 160 1.50 -23.38 41.96
C GLN A 160 0.80 -22.61 40.82
N SER A 161 -0.49 -22.30 40.96
CA SER A 161 -1.23 -21.54 39.96
C SER A 161 -0.72 -20.11 39.83
N PHE A 162 -0.37 -19.47 40.95
CA PHE A 162 0.25 -18.14 40.97
C PHE A 162 1.59 -18.13 40.22
N ASP A 163 2.45 -19.11 40.47
CA ASP A 163 3.74 -19.24 39.79
C ASP A 163 3.57 -19.47 38.28
N ALA A 164 2.58 -20.30 37.88
CA ALA A 164 2.24 -20.52 36.47
C ALA A 164 1.74 -19.23 35.78
N ILE A 165 0.81 -18.50 36.40
CA ILE A 165 0.31 -17.21 35.91
C ILE A 165 1.45 -16.19 35.79
N LYS A 166 2.36 -16.15 36.77
CA LYS A 166 3.53 -15.26 36.73
C LYS A 166 4.46 -15.61 35.56
N ALA A 167 4.69 -16.89 35.30
CA ALA A 167 5.49 -17.35 34.16
C ALA A 167 4.83 -16.97 32.82
N GLU A 168 3.53 -17.18 32.66
CA GLU A 168 2.78 -16.78 31.45
C GLU A 168 2.76 -15.27 31.25
N LYS A 169 2.51 -14.49 32.31
CA LYS A 169 2.58 -13.02 32.26
C LYS A 169 3.94 -12.53 31.76
N ASN A 170 5.04 -13.17 32.20
CA ASN A 170 6.38 -12.87 31.71
C ASN A 170 6.57 -13.24 30.23
N LYS A 171 6.01 -14.38 29.77
CA LYS A 171 6.02 -14.75 28.34
C LYS A 171 5.25 -13.74 27.50
N ILE A 172 4.04 -13.35 27.91
CA ILE A 172 3.21 -12.35 27.24
C ILE A 172 3.94 -11.01 27.15
N LYS A 173 4.60 -10.56 28.24
CA LYS A 173 5.38 -9.32 28.24
C LYS A 173 6.54 -9.36 27.22
N LYS A 174 7.27 -10.47 27.14
CA LYS A 174 8.34 -10.65 26.13
C LYS A 174 7.77 -10.64 24.71
N CYS A 175 6.66 -11.34 24.49
CA CYS A 175 5.97 -11.44 23.21
C CYS A 175 5.44 -10.06 22.75
N SER A 176 4.80 -9.31 23.64
CA SER A 176 4.32 -7.95 23.39
C SER A 176 5.47 -7.01 23.00
N LYS A 177 6.60 -7.05 23.72
CA LYS A 177 7.79 -6.25 23.37
C LYS A 177 8.36 -6.63 21.99
N TYR A 178 8.38 -7.92 21.66
CA TYR A 178 8.79 -8.38 20.34
C TYR A 178 7.88 -7.83 19.24
N TYR A 179 6.56 -7.96 19.37
CA TYR A 179 5.61 -7.44 18.37
C TYR A 179 5.66 -5.92 18.23
N GLN A 180 5.82 -5.18 19.32
CA GLN A 180 6.01 -3.72 19.27
C GLN A 180 7.27 -3.34 18.47
N ASN A 181 8.40 -4.01 18.75
CA ASN A 181 9.63 -3.76 18.00
C ASN A 181 9.45 -4.07 16.51
N GLN A 182 8.76 -5.16 16.15
CA GLN A 182 8.50 -5.51 14.75
C GLN A 182 7.61 -4.47 14.06
N GLN A 183 6.55 -3.99 14.72
CA GLN A 183 5.70 -2.93 14.17
C GLN A 183 6.49 -1.65 13.89
N GLU A 184 7.36 -1.24 14.81
CA GLU A 184 8.22 -0.08 14.61
C GLU A 184 9.23 -0.28 13.47
N LEU A 185 9.77 -1.49 13.32
CA LEU A 185 10.69 -1.83 12.24
C LEU A 185 10.00 -1.81 10.87
N ILE A 186 8.78 -2.36 10.79
CA ILE A 186 7.95 -2.32 9.57
C ILE A 186 7.60 -0.87 9.19
N LYS A 187 7.18 -0.05 10.17
CA LYS A 187 6.88 1.36 9.93
C LYS A 187 8.09 2.12 9.39
N ARG A 188 9.27 1.95 10.01
CA ARG A 188 10.51 2.59 9.56
C ARG A 188 10.89 2.16 8.15
N ASN A 189 10.90 0.86 7.88
CA ASN A 189 11.22 0.33 6.55
C ASN A 189 10.25 0.85 5.48
N HIS A 190 8.95 0.91 5.80
CA HIS A 190 7.96 1.46 4.88
C HIS A 190 8.18 2.95 4.63
N GLN A 191 8.46 3.73 5.67
CA GLN A 191 8.73 5.17 5.54
C GLN A 191 10.00 5.43 4.72
N ASP A 192 11.07 4.67 4.93
CA ASP A 192 12.31 4.78 4.17
C ASP A 192 12.10 4.37 2.71
N PHE A 193 11.34 3.29 2.46
CA PHE A 193 10.96 2.89 1.10
C PHE A 193 10.17 3.99 0.37
N LEU A 194 9.19 4.62 1.05
CA LEU A 194 8.41 5.72 0.47
C LEU A 194 9.28 6.92 0.14
N LYS A 195 10.22 7.29 1.02
CA LYS A 195 11.18 8.38 0.76
C LYS A 195 12.03 8.11 -0.48
N VAL A 196 12.59 6.90 -0.61
CA VAL A 196 13.41 6.51 -1.77
C VAL A 196 12.57 6.59 -3.05
N LYS A 197 11.34 6.05 -3.04
CA LYS A 197 10.48 6.09 -4.22
C LYS A 197 10.05 7.51 -4.59
N GLN A 198 9.80 8.36 -3.61
CA GLN A 198 9.47 9.77 -3.86
C GLN A 198 10.66 10.51 -4.48
N GLN A 199 11.88 10.25 -4.01
CA GLN A 199 13.11 10.82 -4.59
C GLN A 199 13.30 10.37 -6.04
N GLU A 200 13.14 9.08 -6.35
CA GLU A 200 13.24 8.55 -7.72
C GLU A 200 12.20 9.21 -8.67
N ILE A 201 10.96 9.38 -8.20
CA ILE A 201 9.89 10.05 -8.98
C ILE A 201 10.26 11.52 -9.23
N PHE A 202 10.79 12.21 -8.21
CA PHE A 202 11.18 13.61 -8.33
C PHE A 202 12.33 13.79 -9.32
N GLU A 203 13.38 12.97 -9.23
CA GLU A 203 14.51 12.99 -10.16
C GLU A 203 14.07 12.70 -11.59
N THR A 204 13.14 11.77 -11.78
CA THR A 204 12.59 11.45 -13.11
C THR A 204 11.75 12.60 -13.66
N ALA A 205 10.89 13.20 -12.84
CA ALA A 205 10.07 14.34 -13.24
C ALA A 205 10.95 15.54 -13.62
N GLN A 206 12.02 15.81 -12.87
CA GLN A 206 12.97 16.86 -13.18
C GLN A 206 13.62 16.63 -14.56
N LYS A 207 14.12 15.42 -14.83
CA LYS A 207 14.70 15.06 -16.14
C LYS A 207 13.71 15.26 -17.29
N ILE A 208 12.44 14.87 -17.11
CA ILE A 208 11.40 15.06 -18.14
C ILE A 208 11.19 16.56 -18.42
N THR A 209 11.18 17.40 -17.40
CA THR A 209 11.05 18.85 -17.59
C THR A 209 12.25 19.47 -18.27
N GLU A 210 13.48 19.09 -17.89
CA GLU A 210 14.69 19.54 -18.58
C GLU A 210 14.62 19.19 -20.08
N ILE A 211 14.23 17.94 -20.41
CA ILE A 211 14.06 17.51 -21.81
C ILE A 211 12.95 18.30 -22.53
N ASN A 212 11.83 18.58 -21.87
CA ASN A 212 10.74 19.32 -22.48
C ASN A 212 11.10 20.81 -22.70
N GLU A 213 11.86 21.41 -21.78
CA GLU A 213 12.40 22.77 -21.96
C GLU A 213 13.35 22.83 -23.14
N ASP A 214 14.28 21.87 -23.25
CA ASP A 214 15.18 21.75 -24.40
C ASP A 214 14.38 21.56 -25.70
N PHE A 215 13.36 20.70 -25.69
CA PHE A 215 12.48 20.50 -26.84
C PHE A 215 11.74 21.79 -27.25
N LEU A 216 11.27 22.56 -26.27
CA LEU A 216 10.58 23.83 -26.51
C LEU A 216 11.53 24.84 -27.18
N GLN A 217 12.74 24.98 -26.65
CA GLN A 217 13.77 25.88 -27.20
C GLN A 217 14.16 25.47 -28.62
N ILE A 218 14.46 24.19 -28.84
CA ILE A 218 14.81 23.67 -30.17
C ILE A 218 13.64 23.90 -31.15
N SER A 219 12.42 23.61 -30.74
CA SER A 219 11.26 23.76 -31.62
C SER A 219 11.01 25.23 -32.01
N GLN A 220 11.16 26.18 -31.07
CA GLN A 220 11.07 27.60 -31.36
C GLN A 220 12.17 28.06 -32.34
N LEU A 221 13.40 27.58 -32.15
CA LEU A 221 14.52 27.91 -33.02
C LEU A 221 14.34 27.33 -34.43
N VAL A 222 13.91 26.06 -34.53
CA VAL A 222 13.57 25.42 -35.80
C VAL A 222 12.47 26.17 -36.53
N ILE A 223 11.39 26.58 -35.85
CA ILE A 223 10.33 27.39 -36.46
C ILE A 223 10.90 28.71 -37.01
N THR A 224 11.75 29.38 -36.24
CA THR A 224 12.35 30.66 -36.63
C THR A 224 13.24 30.51 -37.86
N GLU A 225 14.17 29.56 -37.83
CA GLU A 225 15.12 29.33 -38.92
C GLU A 225 14.43 28.82 -40.19
N THR A 226 13.40 27.97 -40.03
CA THR A 226 12.61 27.47 -41.14
C THR A 226 11.79 28.58 -41.80
N ASN A 227 11.13 29.44 -41.02
CA ASN A 227 10.37 30.57 -41.56
C ASN A 227 11.27 31.54 -42.32
N LYS A 228 12.48 31.80 -41.83
CA LYS A 228 13.48 32.62 -42.51
C LYS A 228 13.87 32.00 -43.85
N SER A 229 14.25 30.72 -43.83
CA SER A 229 14.62 29.97 -45.04
C SER A 229 13.48 29.91 -46.07
N PHE A 230 12.24 29.66 -45.63
CA PHE A 230 11.08 29.68 -46.53
C PHE A 230 10.84 31.05 -47.15
N SER A 231 10.99 32.12 -46.37
CA SER A 231 10.85 33.49 -46.88
C SER A 231 11.86 33.78 -47.99
N GLU A 232 13.11 33.37 -47.82
CA GLU A 232 14.17 33.50 -48.82
C GLU A 232 13.87 32.66 -50.08
N ILE A 233 13.47 31.39 -49.92
CA ILE A 233 13.13 30.52 -51.06
C ILE A 233 11.92 31.06 -51.82
N ILE A 234 10.90 31.57 -51.13
CA ILE A 234 9.73 32.19 -51.77
C ILE A 234 10.17 33.42 -52.59
N ALA A 235 11.01 34.29 -52.02
CA ALA A 235 11.54 35.45 -52.74
C ALA A 235 12.29 35.02 -54.02
N HIS A 236 13.18 34.02 -53.91
CA HIS A 236 13.92 33.48 -55.06
C HIS A 236 13.00 32.84 -56.10
N THR A 237 11.99 32.09 -55.66
CA THR A 237 11.02 31.42 -56.54
C THR A 237 10.19 32.45 -57.32
N ASN A 238 9.79 33.54 -56.66
CA ASN A 238 9.10 34.66 -57.30
C ASN A 238 9.98 35.38 -58.32
N SER A 239 11.25 35.64 -58.00
CA SER A 239 12.21 36.22 -58.95
C SER A 239 12.45 35.31 -60.16
N ILE A 240 12.60 34.00 -59.97
CA ILE A 240 12.72 33.03 -61.07
C ILE A 240 11.47 33.06 -61.95
N ASN A 241 10.27 33.08 -61.35
CA ASN A 241 9.02 33.09 -62.10
C ASN A 241 8.86 34.40 -62.90
N SER A 242 9.22 35.55 -62.33
CA SER A 242 9.23 36.83 -63.03
C SER A 242 10.21 36.84 -64.20
N ASN A 243 11.46 36.38 -64.00
CA ASN A 243 12.45 36.25 -65.07
C ASN A 243 11.99 35.29 -66.17
N THR A 244 11.31 34.20 -65.79
CA THR A 244 10.74 33.23 -66.74
C THR A 244 9.65 33.88 -67.60
N SER A 245 8.76 34.68 -67.00
CA SER A 245 7.76 35.46 -67.73
C SER A 245 8.40 36.40 -68.73
N HIS A 246 9.44 37.13 -68.32
CA HIS A 246 10.18 38.02 -69.22
C HIS A 246 10.87 37.28 -70.36
N ILE A 247 11.46 36.10 -70.12
CA ILE A 247 12.04 35.27 -71.18
C ILE A 247 10.93 34.84 -72.16
N GLN A 248 9.75 34.47 -71.69
CA GLN A 248 8.61 34.13 -72.55
C GLN A 248 8.17 35.33 -73.39
N GLU A 249 8.02 36.50 -72.80
CA GLU A 249 7.66 37.75 -73.49
C GLU A 249 8.69 38.12 -74.57
N ILE A 250 9.98 38.13 -74.22
CA ILE A 250 11.07 38.43 -75.16
C ILE A 250 11.12 37.38 -76.28
N SER A 251 10.99 36.09 -75.95
CA SER A 251 11.00 35.02 -76.95
C SER A 251 9.83 35.16 -77.94
N ALA A 252 8.65 35.56 -77.47
CA ALA A 252 7.49 35.81 -78.32
C ALA A 252 7.71 37.01 -79.24
N SER A 253 8.29 38.10 -78.72
CA SER A 253 8.66 39.27 -79.54
C SER A 253 9.67 38.90 -80.62
N ILE A 254 10.75 38.18 -80.28
CA ILE A 254 11.75 37.73 -81.26
C ILE A 254 11.10 36.80 -82.29
N SER A 255 10.19 35.92 -81.88
CA SER A 255 9.44 35.07 -82.82
C SER A 255 8.67 35.91 -83.86
N ASN A 256 8.00 36.97 -83.42
CA ASN A 256 7.27 37.88 -84.32
C ASN A 256 8.20 38.65 -85.25
N ASP A 257 9.35 39.12 -84.75
CA ASP A 257 10.38 39.80 -85.55
C ASP A 257 10.94 38.87 -86.64
N LEU A 258 11.19 37.60 -86.30
CA LEU A 258 11.67 36.60 -87.24
C LEU A 258 10.64 36.28 -88.33
N GLU A 259 9.34 36.24 -88.00
CA GLU A 259 8.28 36.10 -89.00
C GLU A 259 8.21 37.30 -89.95
N SER A 260 8.44 38.51 -89.42
CA SER A 260 8.53 39.73 -90.22
C SER A 260 9.74 39.70 -91.16
N ILE A 261 10.92 39.26 -90.69
CA ILE A 261 12.13 39.08 -91.52
C ILE A 261 11.88 38.04 -92.61
N HIS A 262 11.27 36.90 -92.27
CA HIS A 262 10.95 35.86 -93.24
C HIS A 262 10.01 36.39 -94.34
N SER A 263 8.99 37.16 -93.95
CA SER A 263 8.05 37.81 -94.87
C SER A 263 8.76 38.82 -95.79
N ALA A 264 9.68 39.63 -95.25
CA ALA A 264 10.47 40.59 -96.01
C ALA A 264 11.41 39.89 -97.02
N CYS A 265 12.07 38.80 -96.62
CA CYS A 265 12.92 37.98 -97.51
C CYS A 265 12.10 37.38 -98.65
N ASN A 266 10.88 36.88 -98.37
CA ASN A 266 9.98 36.34 -99.39
C ASN A 266 9.53 37.41 -100.38
N LEU A 267 9.20 38.62 -99.91
CA LEU A 267 8.85 39.75 -100.78
C LEU A 267 10.06 40.17 -101.62
N SER A 268 11.24 40.28 -101.02
CA SER A 268 12.49 40.61 -101.70
C SER A 268 12.81 39.59 -102.79
N SER A 269 12.63 38.29 -102.53
CA SER A 269 12.80 37.25 -103.55
C SER A 269 11.84 37.41 -104.73
N LYS A 270 10.59 37.80 -104.50
CA LYS A 270 9.62 38.10 -105.58
C LYS A 270 10.05 39.32 -106.40
N ILE A 271 10.51 40.39 -105.76
CA ILE A 271 11.01 41.60 -106.42
C ILE A 271 12.24 41.29 -107.27
N LEU A 272 13.22 40.53 -106.74
CA LEU A 272 14.40 40.11 -107.49
C LEU A 272 14.03 39.33 -108.75
N GLN A 273 13.04 38.44 -108.65
CA GLN A 273 12.54 37.70 -109.81
C GLN A 273 11.93 38.64 -110.86
N GLN A 274 11.17 39.65 -110.45
CA GLN A 274 10.62 40.66 -111.35
C GLN A 274 11.71 41.51 -112.02
N ILE A 275 12.71 41.96 -111.26
CA ILE A 275 13.86 42.72 -111.81
C ILE A 275 14.62 41.85 -112.81
N ARG A 276 14.81 40.55 -112.52
CA ARG A 276 15.42 39.60 -113.48
C ARG A 276 14.61 39.51 -114.77
N HIS A 277 13.29 39.38 -114.68
CA HIS A 277 12.41 39.40 -115.86
C HIS A 277 12.50 40.72 -116.64
N LEU A 278 12.57 41.85 -115.95
CA LEU A 278 12.69 43.18 -116.55
C LEU A 278 14.05 43.36 -117.26
N ALA A 279 15.15 42.93 -116.64
CA ALA A 279 16.49 42.98 -117.22
C ALA A 279 16.58 42.14 -118.51
N VAL A 280 15.97 40.94 -118.51
CA VAL A 280 15.87 40.09 -119.71
C VAL A 280 15.04 40.78 -120.81
N LYS A 281 13.88 41.35 -120.48
CA LYS A 281 13.06 42.11 -121.44
C LYS A 281 13.80 43.32 -122.00
N GLY A 282 14.46 44.10 -121.14
CA GLY A 282 15.27 45.25 -121.55
C GLY A 282 16.43 44.86 -122.48
N SER A 283 17.03 43.70 -122.25
CA SER A 283 18.06 43.14 -123.13
C SER A 283 17.51 42.77 -124.51
N ILE A 284 16.34 42.14 -124.57
CA ILE A 284 15.67 41.80 -125.83
C ILE A 284 15.37 43.08 -126.64
N VAL A 285 14.85 44.12 -125.99
CA VAL A 285 14.56 45.42 -126.63
C VAL A 285 15.85 46.11 -127.11
N ALA A 286 16.93 46.07 -126.33
CA ALA A 286 18.23 46.63 -126.71
C ALA A 286 18.92 45.89 -127.88
N TYR A 287 18.62 44.60 -128.09
CA TYR A 287 19.07 43.84 -129.26
C TYR A 287 18.23 44.10 -130.53
N GLN A 288 17.05 44.69 -130.38
CA GLN A 288 16.15 45.02 -131.50
C GLN A 288 16.39 46.43 -132.08
N SER A 289 17.17 47.29 -131.41
CA SER A 289 17.59 48.60 -131.93
C SER A 289 18.84 48.50 -132.81
N GLN A 290 18.86 49.21 -133.94
CA GLN A 290 19.86 49.09 -135.03
C GLN A 290 21.31 49.58 -134.70
N SER A 291 21.69 49.71 -133.42
CA SER A 291 23.02 50.17 -132.99
C SER A 291 23.68 49.14 -132.04
N PRO A 292 24.99 48.87 -132.15
CA PRO A 292 25.66 47.82 -131.37
C PRO A 292 25.55 48.11 -129.86
N PRO A 293 24.90 47.24 -129.05
CA PRO A 293 24.50 47.55 -127.69
C PRO A 293 25.63 47.23 -126.68
N GLN A 294 26.84 47.76 -126.90
CA GLN A 294 27.99 47.44 -126.04
C GLN A 294 27.79 47.93 -124.59
N GLY A 295 27.27 49.15 -124.37
CA GLY A 295 26.99 49.67 -123.03
C GLY A 295 25.84 48.96 -122.29
N PHE A 296 24.80 48.52 -123.01
CA PHE A 296 23.65 47.84 -122.41
C PHE A 296 23.95 46.40 -121.98
N ASN A 297 24.81 45.68 -122.71
CA ASN A 297 25.27 44.35 -122.28
C ASN A 297 26.05 44.42 -120.96
N GLN A 298 26.88 45.45 -120.79
CA GLN A 298 27.65 45.66 -119.55
C GLN A 298 26.72 45.98 -118.36
N ILE A 299 25.73 46.86 -118.55
CA ILE A 299 24.71 47.15 -117.53
C ILE A 299 23.92 45.90 -117.16
N ASN A 300 23.51 45.08 -118.12
CA ASN A 300 22.77 43.85 -117.84
C ASN A 300 23.63 42.80 -117.11
N LEU A 301 24.93 42.70 -117.44
CA LEU A 301 25.87 41.86 -116.70
C LEU A 301 26.00 42.32 -115.25
N GLU A 302 26.15 43.63 -114.99
CA GLU A 302 26.21 44.20 -113.65
C GLU A 302 24.90 43.98 -112.87
N ILE A 303 23.73 44.18 -113.50
CA ILE A 303 22.41 43.90 -112.89
C ILE A 303 22.30 42.42 -112.50
N ASN A 304 22.67 41.49 -113.37
CA ASN A 304 22.60 40.06 -113.06
C ASN A 304 23.59 39.66 -111.95
N GLN A 305 24.79 40.25 -111.92
CA GLN A 305 25.74 40.04 -110.83
C GLN A 305 25.17 40.52 -109.49
N MET A 306 24.59 41.73 -109.44
CA MET A 306 23.92 42.25 -108.24
C MET A 306 22.72 41.39 -107.83
N LEU A 307 21.88 40.95 -108.78
CA LEU A 307 20.72 40.09 -108.50
C LEU A 307 21.15 38.78 -107.84
N ASN A 308 22.22 38.16 -108.34
CA ASN A 308 22.76 36.93 -107.76
C ASN A 308 23.33 37.16 -106.35
N GLN A 309 24.01 38.29 -106.13
CA GLN A 309 24.52 38.67 -104.81
C GLN A 309 23.39 38.89 -103.80
N ILE A 310 22.35 39.66 -104.15
CA ILE A 310 21.20 39.93 -103.27
C ILE A 310 20.39 38.65 -103.02
N LEU A 311 20.26 37.78 -104.02
CA LEU A 311 19.59 36.49 -103.85
C LEU A 311 20.34 35.58 -102.87
N ASN A 312 21.67 35.55 -102.94
CA ASN A 312 22.51 34.84 -101.97
C ASN A 312 22.33 35.42 -100.55
N ILE A 313 22.30 36.76 -100.40
CA ILE A 313 22.05 37.43 -99.12
C ILE A 313 20.66 37.03 -98.57
N ASN A 314 19.61 37.06 -99.38
CA ASN A 314 18.27 36.62 -98.96
C ASN A 314 18.23 35.16 -98.50
N GLN A 315 18.92 34.27 -99.20
CA GLN A 315 19.01 32.86 -98.81
C GLN A 315 19.76 32.68 -97.48
N GLN A 316 20.86 33.42 -97.27
CA GLN A 316 21.58 33.43 -96.00
C GLN A 316 20.72 33.98 -94.86
N MET A 317 19.99 35.07 -95.11
CA MET A 317 19.11 35.71 -94.12
C MET A 317 17.94 34.81 -93.73
N ASN A 318 17.32 34.10 -94.69
CA ASN A 318 16.30 33.09 -94.40
C ASN A 318 16.85 31.90 -93.60
N LYS A 319 18.05 31.41 -93.93
CA LYS A 319 18.71 30.34 -93.14
C LYS A 319 18.97 30.80 -91.71
N LEU A 320 19.44 32.03 -91.53
CA LEU A 320 19.70 32.62 -90.22
C LEU A 320 18.41 32.80 -89.41
N ALA A 321 17.32 33.28 -90.04
CA ALA A 321 16.02 33.45 -89.38
C ALA A 321 15.46 32.10 -88.88
N ASN A 322 15.56 31.05 -89.71
CA ASN A 322 15.17 29.69 -89.32
C ASN A 322 16.02 29.14 -88.17
N HIS A 323 17.32 29.43 -88.16
CA HIS A 323 18.21 29.05 -87.06
C HIS A 323 17.83 29.76 -85.74
N PHE A 324 17.52 31.05 -85.79
CA PHE A 324 17.04 31.79 -84.62
C PHE A 324 15.67 31.30 -84.15
N LYS A 325 14.75 30.92 -85.05
CA LYS A 325 13.44 30.36 -84.69
C LYS A 325 13.58 29.09 -83.85
N PHE A 326 14.55 28.24 -84.17
CA PHE A 326 14.87 27.06 -83.37
C PHE A 326 15.38 27.42 -81.96
N HIS A 327 16.25 28.42 -81.83
CA HIS A 327 16.72 28.89 -80.52
C HIS A 327 15.62 29.53 -79.67
N VAL A 328 14.72 30.30 -80.30
CA VAL A 328 13.54 30.87 -79.64
C VAL A 328 12.65 29.76 -79.07
N HIS A 329 12.42 28.69 -79.85
CA HIS A 329 11.63 27.55 -79.36
C HIS A 329 12.29 26.86 -78.17
N LYS A 330 13.62 26.65 -78.22
CA LYS A 330 14.38 26.14 -77.06
C LYS A 330 14.27 27.04 -75.84
N LEU A 331 14.31 28.36 -76.01
CA LEU A 331 14.12 29.31 -74.90
C LEU A 331 12.72 29.20 -74.28
N GLN A 332 11.69 29.01 -75.11
CA GLN A 332 10.32 28.79 -74.65
C GLN A 332 10.18 27.48 -73.87
N ASP A 333 10.77 26.39 -74.36
CA ASP A 333 10.78 25.09 -73.67
C ASP A 333 11.47 25.18 -72.30
N ILE A 334 12.63 25.86 -72.24
CA ILE A 334 13.36 26.10 -70.99
C ILE A 334 12.50 26.91 -70.02
N ALA A 335 11.88 27.99 -70.49
CA ALA A 335 11.04 28.84 -69.65
C ALA A 335 9.80 28.08 -69.13
N GLN A 336 9.16 27.27 -69.96
CA GLN A 336 8.00 26.47 -69.56
C GLN A 336 8.38 25.40 -68.52
N ASN A 337 9.54 24.77 -68.67
CA ASN A 337 10.07 23.83 -67.68
C ASN A 337 10.39 24.55 -66.35
N GLN A 338 11.04 25.71 -66.39
CA GLN A 338 11.34 26.51 -65.19
C GLN A 338 10.07 26.95 -64.46
N SER A 339 9.01 27.34 -65.17
CA SER A 339 7.71 27.64 -64.58
C SER A 339 7.11 26.43 -63.85
N GLY A 340 7.20 25.24 -64.47
CA GLY A 340 6.76 23.98 -63.85
C GLY A 340 7.53 23.65 -62.56
N ILE A 341 8.85 23.82 -62.57
CA ILE A 341 9.71 23.62 -61.39
C ILE A 341 9.34 24.63 -60.28
N SER A 342 9.20 25.90 -60.60
CA SER A 342 8.82 26.97 -59.66
C SER A 342 7.47 26.69 -58.99
N ARG A 343 6.48 26.26 -59.78
CA ARG A 343 5.16 25.86 -59.25
C ARG A 343 5.25 24.65 -58.31
N SER A 344 6.08 23.66 -58.63
CA SER A 344 6.33 22.51 -57.76
C SER A 344 6.97 22.92 -56.43
N ILE A 345 7.96 23.82 -56.46
CA ILE A 345 8.62 24.36 -55.26
C ILE A 345 7.61 25.10 -54.38
N SER A 346 6.76 25.95 -54.97
CA SER A 346 5.71 26.68 -54.24
C SER A 346 4.74 25.73 -53.52
N LEU A 347 4.26 24.67 -54.18
CA LEU A 347 3.38 23.67 -53.56
C LEU A 347 4.06 22.92 -52.41
N LYS A 348 5.35 22.59 -52.52
CA LYS A 348 6.10 21.93 -51.44
C LYS A 348 6.29 22.87 -50.24
N LEU A 349 6.56 24.15 -50.47
CA LEU A 349 6.67 25.17 -49.42
C LEU A 349 5.37 25.33 -48.64
N GLN A 350 4.22 25.40 -49.33
CA GLN A 350 2.92 25.48 -48.67
C GLN A 350 2.65 24.29 -47.74
N ARG A 351 3.00 23.08 -48.16
CA ARG A 351 2.87 21.88 -47.32
C ARG A 351 3.79 21.95 -46.09
N ALA A 352 5.01 22.42 -46.27
CA ALA A 352 5.96 22.54 -45.16
C ALA A 352 5.53 23.64 -44.17
N GLU A 353 4.95 24.74 -44.65
CA GLU A 353 4.36 25.79 -43.82
C GLU A 353 3.20 25.27 -42.96
N MET A 354 2.36 24.38 -43.50
CA MET A 354 1.31 23.71 -42.70
C MET A 354 1.90 22.89 -41.54
N VAL A 355 3.00 22.16 -41.76
CA VAL A 355 3.66 21.37 -40.70
C VAL A 355 4.24 22.29 -39.62
N ILE A 356 4.86 23.40 -40.02
CA ILE A 356 5.38 24.40 -39.08
C ILE A 356 4.26 25.05 -38.26
N LYS A 357 3.10 25.30 -38.88
CA LYS A 357 1.92 25.83 -38.18
C LYS A 357 1.39 24.85 -37.13
N GLU A 358 1.37 23.56 -37.45
CA GLU A 358 0.97 22.51 -36.50
C GLU A 358 1.96 22.40 -35.33
N LEU A 359 3.26 22.41 -35.61
CA LEU A 359 4.30 22.42 -34.58
C LEU A 359 4.14 23.63 -33.64
N LYS A 360 3.85 24.81 -34.21
CA LYS A 360 3.60 26.03 -33.42
C LYS A 360 2.34 25.90 -32.54
N TYR A 361 1.29 25.25 -33.04
CA TYR A 361 0.09 24.97 -32.25
C TYR A 361 0.38 24.04 -31.06
N LEU A 362 1.14 22.97 -31.28
CA LEU A 362 1.54 22.04 -30.22
C LEU A 362 2.37 22.74 -29.13
N ILE A 363 3.31 23.60 -29.52
CA ILE A 363 4.10 24.41 -28.59
C ILE A 363 3.23 25.35 -27.75
N ASN A 364 2.29 26.05 -28.39
CA ASN A 364 1.44 27.03 -27.69
C ASN A 364 0.49 26.38 -26.67
N ASN A 365 0.14 25.10 -26.87
CA ASN A 365 -0.72 24.35 -25.95
C ASN A 365 0.08 23.52 -24.94
N TYR A 366 1.41 23.61 -24.95
CA TYR A 366 2.23 22.96 -23.95
C TYR A 366 1.96 23.60 -22.58
N ASN A 367 1.65 22.76 -21.58
CA ASN A 367 1.48 23.22 -20.21
C ASN A 367 2.82 23.09 -19.45
N PRO A 368 3.49 24.21 -19.13
CA PRO A 368 4.78 24.19 -18.44
C PRO A 368 4.67 23.73 -16.97
N ASN A 369 3.46 23.71 -16.39
CA ASN A 369 3.24 23.42 -14.98
C ASN A 369 2.96 21.94 -14.68
N LEU A 370 3.35 21.01 -15.55
CA LEU A 370 3.16 19.57 -15.30
C LEU A 370 3.86 19.11 -14.00
N ILE A 371 5.06 19.63 -13.72
CA ILE A 371 5.76 19.36 -12.44
C ILE A 371 4.98 19.91 -11.25
N VAL A 372 4.43 21.13 -11.35
CA VAL A 372 3.67 21.75 -10.25
C VAL A 372 2.42 20.93 -9.93
N LEU A 373 1.73 20.42 -10.96
CA LEU A 373 0.59 19.52 -10.82
C LEU A 373 0.98 18.16 -10.18
N ILE A 374 2.12 17.59 -10.59
CA ILE A 374 2.66 16.37 -9.98
C ILE A 374 3.05 16.62 -8.51
N LEU A 375 3.64 17.78 -8.20
CA LEU A 375 4.02 18.18 -6.84
C LEU A 375 2.79 18.42 -5.95
N GLU A 376 1.73 19.03 -6.47
CA GLU A 376 0.45 19.20 -5.75
C GLU A 376 -0.24 17.85 -5.49
N GLN A 377 -0.25 16.95 -6.48
CA GLN A 377 -0.77 15.59 -6.31
C GLN A 377 0.08 14.76 -5.35
N ALA A 378 1.40 14.93 -5.33
CA ALA A 378 2.27 14.25 -4.38
C ALA A 378 2.08 14.77 -2.94
N LYS A 379 1.84 16.08 -2.77
CA LYS A 379 1.54 16.70 -1.46
C LYS A 379 0.26 16.16 -0.83
N SER A 380 -0.76 15.82 -1.62
CA SER A 380 -2.03 15.28 -1.10
C SER A 380 -1.92 13.82 -0.64
N ILE A 381 -0.88 13.09 -1.07
CA ILE A 381 -0.67 11.67 -0.73
C ILE A 381 0.16 11.51 0.56
N SER A 382 1.04 12.47 0.91
CA SER A 382 1.84 12.42 2.15
C SER A 382 2.38 13.81 2.58
N PRO A 383 1.69 14.54 3.47
CA PRO A 383 2.03 15.91 3.83
C PRO A 383 3.24 16.07 4.78
N GLU A 384 3.80 15.01 5.34
CA GLU A 384 4.78 15.09 6.44
C GLU A 384 6.27 15.12 6.02
N LEU A 385 6.60 15.12 4.72
CA LEU A 385 7.96 14.78 4.27
C LEU A 385 8.67 15.73 3.30
N ILE A 386 8.28 17.00 3.16
CA ILE A 386 8.97 17.90 2.20
C ILE A 386 9.55 19.15 2.88
N GLN A 387 10.89 19.22 2.96
CA GLN A 387 11.61 20.48 3.05
C GLN A 387 11.54 21.20 1.69
N PRO A 388 11.42 22.54 1.68
CA PRO A 388 11.26 23.30 0.46
C PRO A 388 12.59 23.33 -0.31
N VAL A 389 12.65 22.64 -1.46
CA VAL A 389 13.69 22.90 -2.45
C VAL A 389 13.24 24.14 -3.23
N VAL A 390 13.99 25.23 -3.04
CA VAL A 390 13.84 26.48 -3.77
C VAL A 390 14.12 26.21 -5.24
N SER A 391 13.09 26.33 -6.08
CA SER A 391 13.22 26.39 -7.53
C SER A 391 13.86 27.73 -7.91
N ASN A 392 15.19 27.76 -8.05
CA ASN A 392 15.86 28.82 -8.79
C ASN A 392 15.65 28.55 -10.28
N SER A 393 14.55 29.04 -10.81
CA SER A 393 14.33 29.16 -12.25
C SER A 393 13.98 30.62 -12.57
N GLU A 394 14.93 31.51 -12.29
CA GLU A 394 14.98 32.82 -12.91
C GLU A 394 16.25 32.88 -13.78
N ASN A 395 16.09 33.45 -14.98
CA ASN A 395 17.11 33.90 -15.91
C ASN A 395 17.71 32.85 -16.86
N LYS A 396 17.23 32.82 -18.11
CA LYS A 396 17.66 33.72 -19.21
C LYS A 396 17.15 33.18 -20.54
N LEU A 397 16.10 33.80 -21.08
CA LEU A 397 15.82 33.77 -22.52
C LEU A 397 16.38 35.07 -23.11
N ASN A 398 17.65 35.00 -23.50
CA ASN A 398 18.25 35.92 -24.46
C ASN A 398 19.19 35.06 -25.30
N SER A 399 18.78 34.74 -26.53
CA SER A 399 19.72 34.22 -27.52
C SER A 399 19.31 34.68 -28.90
N GLU A 400 20.16 35.54 -29.45
CA GLU A 400 20.21 35.90 -30.86
C GLU A 400 20.32 34.64 -31.73
N SER A 401 19.60 34.70 -32.86
CA SER A 401 19.59 33.72 -33.94
C SER A 401 21.00 33.55 -34.50
N ASN A 402 21.65 32.43 -34.17
CA ASN A 402 22.87 31.99 -34.84
C ASN A 402 22.77 30.49 -35.14
N SER A 403 23.01 30.11 -36.40
CA SER A 403 22.85 28.74 -36.90
C SER A 403 23.74 27.71 -36.20
N GLU A 404 24.90 28.13 -35.66
CA GLU A 404 25.76 27.30 -34.81
C GLU A 404 25.12 26.94 -33.47
N HIS A 405 24.25 27.80 -32.92
CA HIS A 405 23.54 27.53 -31.67
C HIS A 405 22.49 26.43 -31.83
N LEU A 406 21.84 26.35 -32.99
CA LEU A 406 20.90 25.28 -33.33
C LEU A 406 21.61 23.92 -33.45
N ILE A 407 22.78 23.88 -34.09
CA ILE A 407 23.60 22.66 -34.19
C ILE A 407 24.04 22.21 -32.79
N TRP A 408 24.54 23.14 -31.97
CA TRP A 408 24.96 22.84 -30.60
C TRP A 408 23.81 22.29 -29.71
N LEU A 409 22.61 22.87 -29.80
CA LEU A 409 21.43 22.39 -29.06
C LEU A 409 20.98 20.99 -29.51
N ILE A 410 21.03 20.71 -30.81
CA ILE A 410 20.72 19.38 -31.37
C ILE A 410 21.74 18.33 -30.93
N GLU A 411 23.03 18.65 -30.96
CA GLU A 411 24.09 17.74 -30.51
C GLU A 411 24.01 17.45 -28.99
N ARG A 412 23.67 18.47 -28.19
CA ARG A 412 23.46 18.34 -26.74
C ARG A 412 22.29 17.42 -26.41
N THR A 413 21.15 17.60 -27.08
CA THR A 413 19.96 16.76 -26.86
C THR A 413 20.16 15.32 -27.32
N LEU A 414 20.92 15.09 -28.39
CA LEU A 414 21.31 13.74 -28.82
C LEU A 414 22.26 13.05 -27.83
N LYS A 415 23.17 13.79 -27.17
CA LYS A 415 24.03 13.24 -26.11
C LYS A 415 23.25 12.78 -24.89
N HIS A 416 22.31 13.60 -24.38
CA HIS A 416 21.47 13.22 -23.25
C HIS A 416 20.61 11.96 -23.52
N ARG A 417 20.29 11.68 -24.78
CA ARG A 417 19.57 10.47 -25.20
C ARG A 417 20.44 9.20 -25.19
N ASN A 418 21.74 9.33 -25.47
CA ASN A 418 22.68 8.21 -25.53
C ASN A 418 23.25 7.79 -24.16
N ASP A 419 23.15 8.64 -23.15
CA ASP A 419 23.56 8.33 -21.77
C ASP A 419 22.48 7.62 -20.93
N SER A 420 21.30 7.36 -21.53
CA SER A 420 20.25 6.53 -20.92
C SER A 420 20.50 5.06 -21.27
N PRO A 421 20.50 4.12 -20.30
CA PRO A 421 20.70 2.70 -20.61
C PRO A 421 19.57 2.20 -21.53
N PRO A 422 19.87 1.28 -22.47
CA PRO A 422 18.82 0.67 -23.28
C PRO A 422 17.88 -0.11 -22.35
N SER A 423 16.58 0.11 -22.56
CA SER A 423 15.47 -0.54 -21.86
C SER A 423 15.55 -2.06 -21.86
#